data_AF-A0A966XNU0-F1
#
_entry.id   AF-A0A966XNU0-F1
#
_cell.length_a   1.000
_cell.length_b   1.000
_cell.length_c   1.000
_cell.angle_alpha   90.00
_cell.angle_beta   90.00
_cell.angle_gamma   90.00
#
_symmetry.space_group_name_H-M   'P 1'
#
loop_
_entity.id
_entity.type
_entity.pdbx_description
1 polymer ?
#
loop_
_entity_poly.entity_id
_entity_poly.type
_entity_poly.pdbx_seq_one_letter_code
_entity_poly.pdbx_strand_id
1 'polypeptide(L)'
;MRTRTLLGITMMAMALSGRAAAPDLLKMVCKGNHISYEISYEKDSKRLFWNSDTVHSEYMVGRTKVEGDGLLVWGSIGPNSYDYLAFFGSKSWIKYFYANGSSQQFACH
;
A
#
# COMPACT_ATOMS: atom_id res chain seq x y z
N MET A 1 59.98 -9.91 -38.92
CA MET A 1 59.69 -9.08 -37.74
C MET A 1 58.23 -9.24 -37.37
N ARG A 2 57.96 -9.60 -36.11
CA ARG A 2 56.69 -10.12 -35.61
C ARG A 2 55.62 -9.03 -35.46
N THR A 3 54.40 -9.47 -35.74
CA THR A 3 53.10 -8.80 -35.79
C THR A 3 52.68 -8.18 -34.45
N ARG A 4 52.03 -7.02 -34.56
CA ARG A 4 51.39 -6.24 -33.48
C ARG A 4 50.05 -6.85 -33.05
N THR A 5 49.69 -6.52 -31.80
CA THR A 5 48.30 -6.34 -31.26
C THR A 5 47.41 -7.59 -31.17
N LEU A 6 46.51 -7.77 -30.19
CA LEU A 6 45.75 -6.84 -29.35
C LEU A 6 45.33 -7.58 -28.05
N LEU A 7 45.27 -6.84 -26.95
CA LEU A 7 44.60 -7.24 -25.71
C LEU A 7 43.10 -7.48 -25.96
N GLY A 8 42.57 -8.60 -25.49
CA GLY A 8 41.14 -8.85 -25.40
C GLY A 8 40.71 -9.03 -23.94
N ILE A 9 40.44 -7.93 -23.25
CA ILE A 9 39.74 -7.96 -21.95
C ILE A 9 38.26 -8.01 -22.28
N THR A 10 37.64 -9.18 -22.16
CA THR A 10 36.20 -9.34 -22.30
C THR A 10 35.54 -8.90 -20.98
N MET A 11 35.13 -7.64 -20.90
CA MET A 11 34.23 -7.17 -19.85
C MET A 11 32.86 -7.82 -20.06
N MET A 12 32.55 -8.82 -19.24
CA MET A 12 31.19 -9.32 -19.09
C MET A 12 30.39 -8.25 -18.35
N ALA A 13 29.71 -7.39 -19.11
CA ALA A 13 28.70 -6.50 -18.57
C ALA A 13 27.51 -7.36 -18.12
N MET A 14 27.45 -7.68 -16.83
CA MET A 14 26.23 -8.17 -16.22
C MET A 14 25.21 -7.02 -16.27
N ALA A 15 24.31 -7.08 -17.25
CA ALA A 15 23.10 -6.29 -17.24
C ALA A 15 22.28 -6.70 -16.01
N LEU A 16 22.42 -5.96 -14.91
CA LEU A 16 21.47 -6.03 -13.80
C LEU A 16 20.11 -5.66 -14.38
N SER A 17 19.33 -6.70 -14.68
CA SER A 17 17.90 -6.59 -14.98
C SER A 17 17.20 -6.26 -13.68
N GLY A 18 17.39 -5.05 -13.19
CA GLY A 18 16.61 -4.47 -12.11
C GLY A 18 15.20 -4.25 -12.65
N ARG A 19 14.37 -5.30 -12.63
CA ARG A 19 12.94 -5.09 -12.54
C ARG A 19 12.73 -4.39 -11.21
N ALA A 20 12.57 -3.08 -11.24
CA ALA A 20 11.91 -2.38 -10.15
C ALA A 20 10.57 -3.11 -9.97
N ALA A 21 10.46 -3.95 -8.95
CA ALA A 21 9.20 -4.53 -8.56
C ALA A 21 8.30 -3.32 -8.28
N ALA A 22 7.23 -3.16 -9.06
CA ALA A 22 6.25 -2.14 -8.76
C ALA A 22 5.82 -2.35 -7.30
N PRO A 23 5.75 -1.28 -6.48
CA PRO A 23 5.30 -1.42 -5.10
C PRO A 23 3.96 -2.14 -5.11
N ASP A 24 3.84 -3.21 -4.31
CA ASP A 24 2.61 -4.00 -4.22
C ASP A 24 1.57 -3.16 -3.47
N LEU A 25 0.94 -2.27 -4.24
CA LEU A 25 0.04 -1.22 -3.80
C LEU A 25 -1.40 -1.66 -4.02
N LEU A 26 -2.12 -1.85 -2.93
CA LEU A 26 -3.57 -2.08 -2.96
C LEU A 26 -4.28 -0.73 -2.86
N LYS A 27 -5.37 -0.57 -3.63
CA LYS A 27 -6.17 0.65 -3.62
C LYS A 27 -7.65 0.32 -3.57
N MET A 28 -8.41 1.19 -2.93
CA MET A 28 -9.87 1.20 -2.97
C MET A 28 -10.38 2.63 -2.85
N VAL A 29 -11.45 2.95 -3.55
CA VAL A 29 -12.13 4.24 -3.48
C VAL A 29 -13.40 4.08 -2.66
N CYS A 30 -13.48 4.84 -1.57
CA CYS A 30 -14.59 4.81 -0.64
C CYS A 30 -15.46 6.06 -0.81
N LYS A 31 -16.77 5.90 -0.64
CA LYS A 31 -17.72 7.03 -0.62
C LYS A 31 -18.17 7.27 0.81
N GLY A 32 -17.72 8.36 1.40
CA GLY A 32 -18.27 8.90 2.64
C GLY A 32 -19.57 9.67 2.38
N ASN A 33 -20.16 10.22 3.44
CA ASN A 33 -21.45 10.92 3.36
C ASN A 33 -21.44 12.12 2.40
N HIS A 34 -20.29 12.80 2.24
CA HIS A 34 -20.17 14.00 1.42
C HIS A 34 -18.87 14.08 0.59
N ILE A 35 -18.01 13.06 0.68
CA ILE A 35 -16.71 13.05 0.00
C ILE A 35 -16.38 11.66 -0.55
N SER A 36 -15.71 11.63 -1.70
CA SER A 36 -15.02 10.43 -2.20
C SER A 36 -13.57 10.50 -1.74
N TYR A 37 -13.01 9.39 -1.29
CA TYR A 37 -11.62 9.32 -0.86
C TYR A 37 -10.99 7.98 -1.26
N GLU A 38 -9.70 8.00 -1.57
CA GLU A 38 -8.90 6.81 -1.85
C GLU A 38 -8.22 6.34 -0.57
N ILE A 39 -8.31 5.04 -0.31
CA ILE A 39 -7.45 4.33 0.62
C ILE A 39 -6.46 3.53 -0.19
N SER A 40 -5.17 3.68 0.11
CA SER A 40 -4.13 2.84 -0.48
C SER A 40 -3.26 2.21 0.58
N TYR A 41 -2.84 0.97 0.36
CA TYR A 41 -1.96 0.23 1.26
C TYR A 41 -0.72 -0.24 0.50
N GLU A 42 0.44 0.22 0.95
CA GLU A 42 1.74 -0.20 0.43
C GLU A 42 2.30 -1.33 1.31
N LYS A 43 2.39 -2.54 0.73
CA LYS A 43 2.76 -3.74 1.49
C LYS A 43 4.19 -3.70 2.04
N ASP A 44 5.13 -3.17 1.26
CA ASP A 44 6.55 -3.17 1.60
C ASP A 44 6.86 -2.27 2.79
N SER A 45 6.33 -1.05 2.78
CA SER A 45 6.51 -0.08 3.86
C SER A 45 5.53 -0.26 5.01
N LYS A 46 4.49 -1.09 4.82
CA LYS A 46 3.36 -1.28 5.74
C LYS A 46 2.68 0.04 6.11
N ARG A 47 2.49 0.90 5.12
CA ARG A 47 1.82 2.20 5.27
C ARG A 47 0.48 2.19 4.58
N LEU A 48 -0.51 2.80 5.23
CA LEU A 48 -1.82 3.06 4.65
C LEU A 48 -1.98 4.56 4.46
N PHE A 49 -2.42 4.98 3.28
CA PHE A 49 -2.67 6.37 2.95
C PHE A 49 -4.16 6.62 2.79
N TRP A 50 -4.63 7.73 3.35
CA TRP A 50 -5.97 8.26 3.19
C TRP A 50 -5.91 9.56 2.40
N ASN A 51 -6.50 9.55 1.22
CA ASN A 51 -6.39 10.62 0.24
C ASN A 51 -7.77 11.13 -0.17
N SER A 52 -7.98 12.42 -0.06
CA SER A 52 -9.12 13.14 -0.64
C SER A 52 -8.61 14.43 -1.29
N ASP A 53 -9.49 15.17 -1.96
CA ASP A 53 -9.12 16.44 -2.59
C ASP A 53 -8.54 17.47 -1.61
N THR A 54 -8.94 17.39 -0.33
CA THR A 54 -8.56 18.37 0.70
C THR A 54 -7.61 17.83 1.76
N VAL A 55 -7.37 16.52 1.81
CA VAL A 55 -6.60 15.91 2.90
C VAL A 55 -5.78 14.73 2.39
N HIS A 56 -4.54 14.69 2.85
CA HIS A 56 -3.60 13.59 2.66
C HIS A 56 -3.11 13.16 4.04
N SER A 57 -3.24 11.87 4.38
CA SER A 57 -2.81 11.35 5.67
C SER A 57 -2.17 9.98 5.53
N GLU A 58 -1.12 9.74 6.32
CA GLU A 58 -0.40 8.47 6.36
C GLU A 58 -0.59 7.83 7.74
N TYR A 59 -0.88 6.53 7.74
CA TYR A 59 -1.07 5.74 8.95
C TYR A 59 -0.19 4.49 8.93
N MET A 60 0.41 4.20 10.07
CA MET A 60 1.12 2.93 10.26
C MET A 60 0.13 1.78 10.37
N VAL A 61 0.44 0.67 9.70
CA VAL A 61 -0.32 -0.57 9.82
C VAL A 61 0.25 -1.40 10.96
N GLY A 62 -0.61 -1.78 11.90
CA GLY A 62 -0.25 -2.61 13.04
C GLY A 62 -0.14 -4.08 12.67
N ARG A 63 -1.11 -4.60 11.91
CA ARG A 63 -1.06 -5.98 11.41
C ARG A 63 -1.93 -6.14 10.15
N THR A 64 -1.61 -7.18 9.39
CA THR A 64 -2.36 -7.63 8.21
C THR A 64 -2.68 -9.11 8.30
N LYS A 65 -3.70 -9.55 7.56
CA LYS A 65 -4.11 -10.96 7.46
C LYS A 65 -4.75 -11.20 6.09
N VAL A 66 -4.29 -12.23 5.38
CA VAL A 66 -4.96 -12.70 4.16
C VAL A 66 -6.25 -13.41 4.57
N GLU A 67 -7.37 -13.03 3.95
CA GLU A 67 -8.69 -13.57 4.26
C GLU A 67 -9.50 -13.78 2.98
N GLY A 68 -9.80 -15.04 2.66
CA GLY A 68 -10.52 -15.41 1.45
C GLY A 68 -9.81 -14.94 0.18
N ASP A 69 -10.48 -14.05 -0.54
CA ASP A 69 -10.02 -13.43 -1.79
C ASP A 69 -9.28 -12.10 -1.59
N GLY A 70 -9.06 -11.67 -0.35
CA GLY A 70 -8.54 -10.33 -0.06
C GLY A 70 -7.57 -10.27 1.12
N LEU A 71 -7.24 -9.03 1.48
CA LEU A 71 -6.32 -8.68 2.56
C LEU A 71 -7.01 -7.77 3.57
N LEU A 72 -7.04 -8.22 4.83
CA LEU A 72 -7.37 -7.37 5.97
C LEU A 72 -6.12 -6.62 6.44
N VAL A 73 -6.30 -5.33 6.69
CA VAL A 73 -5.28 -4.38 7.14
C VAL A 73 -5.86 -3.58 8.29
N TRP A 74 -5.17 -3.52 9.43
CA TRP A 74 -5.64 -2.73 10.56
C TRP A 74 -4.52 -1.96 11.26
N GLY A 75 -4.90 -0.85 11.84
CA GLY A 75 -4.00 0.05 12.54
C GLY A 75 -4.78 1.14 13.27
N SER A 76 -4.04 2.14 13.72
CA SER A 76 -4.59 3.28 14.46
C SER A 76 -4.29 4.58 13.70
N ILE A 77 -5.23 5.53 13.74
CA ILE A 77 -5.15 6.85 13.06
C ILE A 77 -4.26 7.85 13.85
N GLY A 78 -3.61 7.40 14.93
CA GLY A 78 -2.89 8.24 15.88
C GLY A 78 -2.90 7.69 17.30
N PRO A 79 -2.03 8.20 18.19
CA PRO A 79 -1.73 7.61 19.50
C PRO A 79 -2.89 7.60 20.52
N ASN A 80 -3.92 8.45 20.34
CA ASN A 80 -5.12 8.51 21.16
C ASN A 80 -6.40 8.42 20.30
N SER A 81 -6.32 7.75 19.16
CA SER A 81 -7.28 7.95 18.07
C SER A 81 -8.20 6.76 17.82
N TYR A 82 -8.86 6.80 16.67
CA TYR A 82 -9.74 5.78 16.14
C TYR A 82 -8.92 4.66 15.50
N ASP A 83 -9.34 3.43 15.71
CA ASP A 83 -8.77 2.30 14.98
C ASP A 83 -9.50 2.14 13.65
N TYR A 84 -8.80 1.59 12.66
CA TYR A 84 -9.41 1.21 11.39
C TYR A 84 -9.16 -0.25 11.08
N LEU A 85 -10.09 -0.83 10.33
CA LEU A 85 -9.97 -2.13 9.68
C LEU A 85 -10.40 -1.97 8.24
N ALA A 86 -9.47 -2.19 7.32
CA ALA A 86 -9.67 -2.11 5.88
C ALA A 86 -9.57 -3.52 5.27
N PHE A 87 -10.51 -3.85 4.39
CA PHE A 87 -10.47 -5.08 3.59
C PHE A 87 -10.30 -4.71 2.11
N PHE A 88 -9.20 -5.16 1.53
CA PHE A 88 -8.91 -5.05 0.10
C PHE A 88 -9.21 -6.38 -0.58
N GLY A 89 -10.35 -6.48 -1.24
CA GLY A 89 -10.82 -7.70 -1.90
C GLY A 89 -11.95 -7.42 -2.89
N SER A 90 -12.67 -8.46 -3.34
CA SER A 90 -13.78 -8.27 -4.31
C SER A 90 -14.91 -7.38 -3.79
N LYS A 91 -15.14 -7.37 -2.47
CA LYS A 91 -16.08 -6.48 -1.77
C LYS A 91 -15.31 -5.61 -0.79
N SER A 92 -14.55 -4.66 -1.33
CA SER A 92 -13.69 -3.80 -0.51
C SER A 92 -14.50 -2.91 0.44
N TRP A 93 -13.98 -2.67 1.65
CA TRP A 93 -14.60 -1.80 2.65
C TRP A 93 -13.58 -1.30 3.67
N ILE A 94 -13.94 -0.23 4.38
CA ILE A 94 -13.21 0.24 5.55
C ILE A 94 -14.17 0.49 6.72
N LYS A 95 -13.76 0.07 7.91
CA LYS A 95 -14.49 0.28 9.16
C LYS A 95 -13.63 1.07 10.13
N TYR A 96 -14.21 2.10 10.71
CA TYR A 96 -13.61 2.93 11.76
C TYR A 96 -14.23 2.59 13.11
N PHE A 97 -13.41 2.52 14.15
CA PHE A 97 -13.80 2.27 15.53
C PHE A 97 -13.49 3.52 16.37
N TYR A 98 -14.52 4.11 16.96
CA TYR A 98 -14.41 5.36 17.68
C TYR A 98 -14.20 5.12 19.18
N ALA A 99 -13.54 6.06 19.86
CA ALA A 99 -13.25 5.97 21.30
C ALA A 99 -14.52 5.82 22.19
N ASN A 100 -15.67 6.27 21.69
CA ASN A 100 -16.96 6.11 22.37
C ASN A 100 -17.59 4.71 22.18
N GLY A 101 -16.86 3.76 21.57
CA GLY A 101 -17.33 2.40 21.29
C GLY A 101 -18.21 2.25 20.04
N SER A 102 -18.58 3.35 19.38
CA SER A 102 -19.30 3.29 18.11
C SER A 102 -18.39 2.87 16.96
N SER A 103 -18.98 2.42 15.85
CA SER A 103 -18.23 2.13 14.64
C SER A 103 -19.02 2.50 13.39
N GLN A 104 -18.31 2.83 12.33
CA GLN A 104 -18.91 3.15 11.03
C GLN A 104 -18.15 2.40 9.93
N GLN A 105 -18.90 1.80 9.01
CA GLN A 105 -18.35 1.06 7.88
C GLN A 105 -18.79 1.68 6.57
N PHE A 106 -17.84 1.81 5.65
CA PHE A 106 -18.05 2.34 4.31
C PHE A 106 -17.69 1.27 3.29
N ALA A 107 -18.56 1.06 2.32
CA ALA A 107 -18.25 0.25 1.16
C ALA A 107 -17.29 1.01 0.22
N CYS A 108 -16.37 0.27 -0.38
CA CYS A 108 -15.36 0.80 -1.30
C CYS A 108 -15.33 -0.05 -2.58
N HIS A 109 -14.76 0.49 -3.65
CA HIS A 109 -14.63 -0.16 -4.96
C HIS A 109 -13.23 0.02 -5.54
#